data_AF-H1LZD4-F1
#
_entry.id   AF-H1LZD4-F1
#
_cell.length_a   1.000
_cell.length_b   1.000
_cell.length_c   1.000
_cell.angle_alpha   90.00
_cell.angle_beta   90.00
_cell.angle_gamma   90.00
#
_symmetry.space_group_name_H-M   'P 1'
#
loop_
_entity.id
_entity.type
_entity.pdbx_description
1 polymer ?
#
loop_
_entity_poly.entity_id
_entity_poly.type
_entity_poly.pdbx_seq_one_letter_code
_entity_poly.pdbx_strand_id
1 'polypeptide(L)'
;MNQKYTLALPLYRMEQEFKRLSGFEISRQNLSNWIIKGANLLKPIYEQIKLSLLNETLLHADETVLEVLHEPGKEAGSKSYVWVYRTSKYNTHPAVLYEYTLGRSGDYAKKFLEDWKGTYLHCDGYT
;
A
#
# COMPACT_ATOMS: atom_id res chain seq x y z
N MET A 1 -13.34 6.97 -8.30
CA MET A 1 -11.91 6.74 -7.99
C MET A 1 -11.24 7.99 -7.41
N ASN A 2 -11.37 9.16 -8.07
CA ASN A 2 -10.76 10.44 -7.62
C ASN A 2 -11.11 10.83 -6.16
N GLN A 3 -12.40 10.81 -5.77
CA GLN A 3 -12.81 11.15 -4.40
C GLN A 3 -12.08 10.36 -3.31
N LYS A 4 -11.92 9.04 -3.50
CA LYS A 4 -11.29 8.17 -2.51
C LYS A 4 -9.77 8.33 -2.46
N TYR A 5 -9.12 8.36 -3.63
CA TYR A 5 -7.66 8.22 -3.72
C TYR A 5 -6.92 9.52 -4.03
N THR A 6 -7.56 10.48 -4.71
CA THR A 6 -6.98 11.80 -4.98
C THR A 6 -7.33 12.80 -3.88
N LEU A 7 -8.59 12.80 -3.43
CA LEU A 7 -9.08 13.72 -2.39
C LEU A 7 -9.05 13.10 -0.99
N ALA A 8 -8.57 11.86 -0.86
CA ALA A 8 -8.48 11.13 0.41
C ALA A 8 -9.78 11.10 1.22
N LEU A 9 -10.96 11.09 0.57
CA LEU A 9 -12.23 11.08 1.29
C LEU A 9 -12.43 9.75 2.03
N PRO A 10 -12.70 9.78 3.35
CA PRO A 10 -13.02 8.58 4.10
C PRO A 10 -14.40 8.06 3.70
N LEU A 11 -14.61 6.75 3.82
CA LEU A 11 -15.82 6.08 3.33
C LEU A 11 -17.11 6.60 3.97
N TYR A 12 -17.05 7.04 5.23
CA TYR A 12 -18.23 7.62 5.90
C TYR A 12 -18.65 8.94 5.26
N ARG A 13 -17.71 9.77 4.79
CA ARG A 13 -18.06 11.01 4.06
C ARG A 13 -18.62 10.68 2.68
N MET A 14 -18.09 9.65 2.02
CA MET A 14 -18.63 9.21 0.73
C MET A 14 -20.07 8.69 0.87
N GLU A 15 -20.35 7.85 1.89
CA GLU A 15 -21.71 7.38 2.22
C GLU A 15 -22.67 8.55 2.43
N GLN A 16 -22.27 9.56 3.22
CA GLN A 16 -23.07 10.76 3.46
C GLN A 16 -23.33 11.56 2.19
N GLU A 17 -22.31 11.73 1.33
CA GLU A 17 -22.45 12.46 0.07
C GLU A 17 -23.32 11.74 -0.96
N PHE A 18 -23.25 10.40 -1.05
CA PHE A 18 -24.18 9.63 -1.89
C PHE A 18 -25.63 9.79 -1.43
N LYS A 19 -25.86 9.73 -0.11
CA LYS A 19 -27.19 9.98 0.43
C LYS A 19 -27.68 11.40 0.12
N ARG A 20 -26.80 12.40 0.28
CA ARG A 20 -27.13 13.82 0.12
C ARG A 20 -27.39 14.23 -1.33
N LEU A 21 -26.55 13.82 -2.27
CA LEU A 21 -26.56 14.32 -3.65
C LEU A 21 -27.45 13.51 -4.58
N SER A 22 -27.48 12.19 -4.41
CA SER A 22 -28.16 11.29 -5.34
C SER A 22 -29.30 10.51 -4.71
N GLY A 23 -29.53 10.66 -3.40
CA GLY A 23 -30.56 9.93 -2.66
C GLY A 23 -30.26 8.44 -2.49
N PHE A 24 -29.09 7.96 -2.93
CA PHE A 24 -28.73 6.55 -2.85
C PHE A 24 -28.12 6.22 -1.49
N GLU A 25 -28.71 5.23 -0.81
CA GLU A 25 -28.19 4.71 0.44
C GLU A 25 -27.18 3.59 0.18
N ILE A 26 -25.91 3.96 0.01
CA ILE A 26 -24.81 3.01 -0.13
C ILE A 26 -24.05 2.95 1.20
N SER A 27 -24.18 1.82 1.90
CA SER A 27 -23.53 1.66 3.20
C SER A 27 -22.00 1.66 3.11
N ARG A 28 -21.34 2.11 4.18
CA ARG A 28 -19.86 1.98 4.36
C ARG A 28 -19.37 0.56 4.13
N GLN A 29 -20.12 -0.44 4.57
CA GLN A 29 -19.77 -1.85 4.40
C GLN A 29 -19.76 -2.25 2.92
N ASN A 30 -20.73 -1.78 2.13
CA ASN A 30 -20.75 -2.06 0.70
C ASN A 30 -19.58 -1.38 -0.02
N LEU A 31 -19.29 -0.12 0.33
CA LEU A 31 -18.15 0.61 -0.22
C LEU A 31 -16.82 -0.07 0.11
N SER A 32 -16.61 -0.52 1.36
CA SER A 32 -15.39 -1.22 1.74
C SER A 32 -15.25 -2.58 1.03
N ASN A 33 -16.34 -3.35 0.94
CA ASN A 33 -16.38 -4.61 0.21
C ASN A 33 -16.02 -4.44 -1.27
N TRP A 34 -16.49 -3.37 -1.92
CA TRP A 34 -16.13 -3.09 -3.31
C TRP A 34 -14.67 -2.72 -3.48
N ILE A 35 -14.11 -1.93 -2.57
CA ILE A 35 -12.68 -1.61 -2.57
C ILE A 35 -11.84 -2.88 -2.43
N ILE A 36 -12.18 -3.75 -1.48
CA ILE A 36 -11.46 -5.03 -1.26
C ILE A 36 -11.55 -5.90 -2.51
N LYS A 37 -12.74 -6.06 -3.10
CA LYS A 37 -12.91 -6.82 -4.35
C LYS A 37 -12.07 -6.23 -5.49
N GLY A 38 -12.07 -4.90 -5.64
CA GLY A 38 -11.24 -4.21 -6.63
C GLY A 38 -9.74 -4.43 -6.40
N ALA A 39 -9.27 -4.34 -5.16
CA ALA A 39 -7.88 -4.60 -4.82
C ALA A 39 -7.46 -6.04 -5.15
N ASN A 40 -8.32 -7.03 -4.86
CA ASN A 40 -8.07 -8.43 -5.22
C ASN A 40 -7.95 -8.64 -6.73
N LEU A 41 -8.78 -7.96 -7.53
CA LEU A 41 -8.69 -8.02 -9.00
C LEU A 41 -7.39 -7.39 -9.54
N LEU A 42 -6.81 -6.43 -8.83
CA LEU A 42 -5.56 -5.77 -9.21
C LEU A 42 -4.31 -6.52 -8.73
N LYS A 43 -4.46 -7.59 -7.93
CA LYS A 43 -3.33 -8.37 -7.39
C LYS A 43 -2.36 -8.87 -8.48
N PRO A 44 -2.81 -9.39 -9.63
CA PRO A 44 -1.87 -9.82 -10.68
C PRO A 44 -1.04 -8.67 -11.25
N ILE A 45 -1.60 -7.45 -11.32
CA ILE A 45 -0.86 -6.26 -11.78
C ILE A 45 0.20 -5.88 -10.75
N TYR A 46 -0.15 -5.90 -9.45
CA TYR A 46 0.80 -5.68 -8.37
C TYR A 46 1.99 -6.66 -8.47
N GLU A 47 1.71 -7.94 -8.69
CA GLU A 47 2.73 -8.99 -8.82
C GLU A 47 3.64 -8.74 -10.04
N GLN A 48 3.08 -8.35 -11.19
CA GLN A 48 3.89 -8.00 -12.37
C GLN A 48 4.76 -6.77 -12.16
N ILE A 49 4.23 -5.72 -11.50
CA ILE A 49 5.03 -4.54 -11.15
C ILE A 49 6.15 -4.94 -10.18
N LYS A 50 5.87 -5.82 -9.21
CA LYS A 50 6.89 -6.32 -8.27
C LYS A 50 8.01 -7.05 -9.01
N LEU A 51 7.67 -7.95 -9.93
CA LEU A 51 8.67 -8.64 -10.75
C LEU A 51 9.53 -7.66 -11.55
N SER A 52 8.93 -6.65 -12.18
CA SER A 52 9.69 -5.63 -12.91
C SER A 52 10.60 -4.83 -11.97
N LEU A 53 10.10 -4.43 -10.81
CA LEU A 53 10.85 -3.66 -9.81
C LEU A 53 12.05 -4.48 -9.27
N LEU A 54 11.88 -5.78 -9.03
CA LEU A 54 12.94 -6.67 -8.54
C LEU A 54 14.02 -7.00 -9.60
N ASN A 55 13.84 -6.60 -10.85
CA ASN A 55 14.88 -6.70 -11.87
C ASN A 55 15.74 -5.44 -11.98
N GLU A 56 15.44 -4.38 -11.22
CA GLU A 56 16.16 -3.11 -11.31
C GLU A 56 17.43 -3.09 -10.45
N THR A 57 18.48 -2.42 -10.95
CA THR A 57 19.79 -2.37 -10.29
C THR A 57 19.81 -1.53 -9.01
N LEU A 58 18.99 -0.48 -8.95
CA LEU A 58 18.91 0.46 -7.84
C LEU A 58 17.45 0.63 -7.41
N LEU A 59 17.20 0.40 -6.13
CA LEU A 59 15.90 0.63 -5.50
C LEU A 59 16.01 1.62 -4.35
N HIS A 60 14.90 2.27 -4.04
CA HIS A 60 14.72 3.01 -2.80
C HIS A 60 13.67 2.31 -1.96
N ALA A 61 13.92 2.22 -0.66
CA ALA A 61 13.00 1.70 0.33
C ALA A 61 12.85 2.69 1.48
N ASP A 62 11.63 2.81 2.00
CA ASP A 62 11.28 3.67 3.13
C ASP A 62 10.15 3.00 3.93
N GLU A 63 10.17 3.07 5.25
CA GLU A 63 9.06 2.60 6.09
C GLU A 63 8.24 3.76 6.67
N THR A 64 6.92 3.66 6.56
CA THR A 64 5.99 4.61 7.20
C THR A 64 5.20 3.91 8.29
N VAL A 65 5.17 4.53 9.48
CA VAL A 65 4.38 4.05 10.62
C VAL A 65 2.92 4.44 10.44
N LEU A 66 2.01 3.52 10.72
CA LEU A 66 0.57 3.77 10.78
C LEU A 66 -0.07 3.04 11.97
N GLU A 67 -1.32 3.40 12.27
CA GLU A 67 -2.13 2.74 13.29
C GLU A 67 -3.27 1.96 12.64
N VAL A 68 -3.45 0.72 13.04
CA VAL A 68 -4.57 -0.13 12.59
C VAL A 68 -5.49 -0.39 13.77
N LEU A 69 -6.77 -0.07 13.61
CA LEU A 69 -7.75 -0.15 14.69
C LEU A 69 -8.14 -1.58 15.07
N HIS A 70 -8.15 -2.51 14.10
CA HIS A 70 -8.62 -3.88 14.28
C HIS A 70 -7.68 -4.90 13.61
N GLU A 71 -6.42 -4.89 14.03
CA GLU A 71 -5.44 -5.87 13.58
C GLU A 71 -5.57 -7.17 14.43
N PRO A 72 -5.77 -8.35 13.83
CA PRO A 72 -5.88 -9.59 14.58
C PRO A 72 -4.63 -9.84 15.45
N GLY A 73 -4.83 -10.02 16.75
CA GLY A 73 -3.74 -10.28 17.69
C GLY A 73 -2.96 -9.04 18.15
N LYS A 74 -3.41 -7.83 17.83
CA LYS A 74 -2.86 -6.58 18.40
C LYS A 74 -3.94 -5.69 19.00
N GLU A 75 -3.55 -4.88 19.97
CA GLU A 75 -4.42 -3.85 20.53
C GLU A 75 -4.68 -2.73 19.53
N ALA A 76 -5.88 -2.16 19.55
CA ALA A 76 -6.23 -1.01 18.72
C ALA A 76 -5.26 0.15 18.97
N GLY A 77 -4.74 0.76 17.90
CA GLY A 77 -3.76 1.84 18.01
C GLY A 77 -2.31 1.36 18.13
N SER A 78 -2.08 0.04 18.07
CA SER A 78 -0.72 -0.49 17.93
C SER A 78 -0.07 -0.02 16.64
N LYS A 79 1.25 0.21 16.69
CA LYS A 79 2.04 0.57 15.51
C LYS A 79 2.09 -0.59 14.52
N SER A 80 1.77 -0.27 13.28
CA SER A 80 1.97 -1.06 12.08
C SER A 80 2.86 -0.30 11.10
N TYR A 81 3.38 -1.00 10.10
CA TYR A 81 4.35 -0.43 9.17
C TYR A 81 3.94 -0.74 7.74
N VAL A 82 4.03 0.26 6.86
CA VAL A 82 3.98 0.06 5.42
C VAL A 82 5.34 0.41 4.86
N TRP A 83 5.93 -0.54 4.15
CA TRP A 83 7.13 -0.33 3.37
C TRP A 83 6.77 0.19 1.99
N VAL A 84 7.51 1.18 1.53
CA VAL A 84 7.43 1.70 0.17
C VAL A 84 8.69 1.29 -0.57
N TYR A 85 8.53 0.58 -1.69
CA TYR A 85 9.62 0.26 -2.60
C TYR A 85 9.40 1.01 -3.90
N ARG A 86 10.45 1.65 -4.41
CA ARG A 86 10.37 2.37 -5.67
C ARG A 86 11.64 2.26 -6.50
N THR A 87 11.45 2.36 -7.80
CA THR A 87 12.54 2.50 -8.76
C THR A 87 13.20 3.87 -8.63
N SER A 88 14.42 3.99 -9.15
CA SER A 88 15.09 5.28 -9.28
C SER A 88 14.35 6.19 -10.27
N LYS A 89 14.57 7.51 -10.16
CA LYS A 89 14.02 8.49 -11.11
C LYS A 89 14.54 8.35 -12.53
N TYR A 90 15.63 7.58 -12.71
CA TYR A 90 16.28 7.37 -14.00
C TYR A 90 15.79 6.10 -14.73
N ASN A 91 14.94 5.29 -14.09
CA ASN A 91 14.36 4.12 -14.73
C ASN A 91 13.32 4.53 -15.78
N THR A 92 13.32 3.82 -16.92
CA THR A 92 12.35 4.04 -18.00
C THR A 92 10.91 3.78 -17.56
N HIS A 93 10.72 2.83 -16.64
CA HIS A 93 9.42 2.45 -16.11
C HIS A 93 9.38 2.75 -14.60
N PRO A 94 8.81 3.89 -14.18
CA PRO A 94 8.70 4.20 -12.77
C PRO A 94 7.70 3.25 -12.09
N ALA A 95 8.12 2.63 -10.99
CA ALA A 95 7.25 1.82 -10.15
C ALA A 95 7.34 2.24 -8.68
N VAL A 96 6.19 2.19 -8.00
CA VAL A 96 6.05 2.39 -6.56
C VAL A 96 5.12 1.32 -6.03
N LEU A 97 5.58 0.55 -5.05
CA LEU A 97 4.82 -0.50 -4.39
C LEU A 97 4.79 -0.25 -2.88
N TYR A 98 3.65 -0.58 -2.30
CA TYR A 98 3.43 -0.52 -0.86
C TYR A 98 3.25 -1.95 -0.35
N GLU A 99 3.97 -2.31 0.70
CA GLU A 99 3.86 -3.59 1.38
C GLU A 99 3.51 -3.37 2.85
N TYR A 100 2.34 -3.88 3.26
CA TYR A 100 1.92 -3.81 4.65
C TYR A 100 2.58 -4.91 5.47
N THR A 101 3.13 -4.55 6.63
CA THR A 101 3.88 -5.45 7.49
C THR A 101 3.47 -5.28 8.95
N LEU A 102 3.45 -6.40 9.68
CA LEU A 102 3.02 -6.42 11.08
C LEU A 102 4.07 -5.82 12.03
N GLY A 103 5.28 -5.49 11.57
CA GLY A 103 6.33 -4.95 12.44
C GLY A 103 7.43 -4.24 11.66
N ARG A 104 8.38 -3.63 12.39
CA ARG A 104 9.48 -2.83 11.83
C ARG A 104 10.72 -3.64 11.44
N SER A 105 10.69 -4.96 11.60
CA SER A 105 11.92 -5.74 11.39
C SER A 105 12.42 -5.58 9.95
N GLY A 106 13.73 -5.41 9.79
CA GLY A 106 14.40 -5.48 8.50
C GLY A 106 14.17 -6.82 7.79
N ASP A 107 13.72 -7.86 8.51
CA ASP A 107 13.33 -9.15 7.93
C ASP A 107 12.16 -9.04 6.97
N TYR A 108 11.23 -8.09 7.18
CA TYR A 108 10.15 -7.87 6.22
C TYR A 108 10.68 -7.34 4.89
N ALA A 109 11.63 -6.40 4.95
CA ALA A 109 12.29 -5.89 3.76
C ALA A 109 13.16 -6.95 3.07
N LYS A 110 13.90 -7.75 3.84
CA LYS A 110 14.66 -8.90 3.31
C LYS A 110 13.75 -9.89 2.57
N LYS A 111 12.61 -10.23 3.17
CA LYS A 111 11.62 -11.12 2.54
C LYS A 111 11.05 -10.52 1.26
N PHE A 112 10.71 -9.23 1.26
CA PHE A 112 10.20 -8.59 0.05
C PHE A 112 11.23 -8.61 -1.10
N LEU A 113 12.50 -8.40 -0.76
CA LEU A 113 13.63 -8.30 -1.68
C LEU A 113 14.35 -9.64 -1.93
N GLU A 114 13.77 -10.78 -1.54
CA GLU A 114 14.45 -12.08 -1.60
C GLU A 114 14.91 -12.47 -3.02
N ASP A 115 14.10 -12.13 -4.04
CA ASP A 115 14.39 -12.38 -5.46
C ASP A 115 15.04 -11.18 -6.16
N TRP A 116 15.42 -10.13 -5.43
CA TRP A 116 15.98 -8.92 -6.02
C TRP A 116 17.41 -9.16 -6.51
N LYS A 117 17.66 -8.85 -7.78
CA LYS A 117 18.96 -9.06 -8.45
C LYS A 117 19.81 -7.80 -8.57
N GLY A 118 19.37 -6.71 -7.96
CA GLY A 118 20.04 -5.42 -8.01
C GLY A 118 21.27 -5.32 -7.12
N THR A 119 21.91 -4.15 -7.15
CA THR A 119 23.20 -3.91 -6.48
C THR A 119 23.07 -2.91 -5.32
N TYR A 120 22.19 -1.92 -5.42
CA TYR A 120 22.15 -0.80 -4.47
C TYR A 120 20.75 -0.53 -3.95
N LEU A 121 20.61 -0.48 -2.62
CA LEU A 121 19.37 -0.11 -1.94
C LEU A 121 19.60 1.20 -1.20
N HIS A 122 18.80 2.21 -1.51
CA HIS A 122 18.81 3.48 -0.79
C HIS A 122 17.68 3.47 0.25
N CYS A 123 18.04 3.62 1.52
CA CYS A 123 17.11 3.83 2.64
C CYS A 123 17.74 4.82 3.63
N ASP A 124 16.93 5.47 4.45
CA ASP A 124 17.32 6.57 5.35
C ASP A 124 17.91 6.11 6.70
N GLY A 125 17.93 4.80 6.97
CA GLY A 125 18.59 4.26 8.15
C GLY A 125 18.30 2.78 8.41
N TYR A 126 18.94 1.89 7.64
CA TYR A 126 19.00 0.47 7.96
C TYR A 126 20.16 0.21 8.92
N THR A 127 19.90 -0.31 10.12
CA THR A 127 20.93 -0.82 11.05
C THR A 127 20.86 -2.34 11.12
#